data_AF-A0A534HH33-F1
#
_entry.id   AF-A0A534HH33-F1
#
_cell.length_a   1.000
_cell.length_b   1.000
_cell.length_c   1.000
_cell.angle_alpha   90.00
_cell.angle_beta   90.00
_cell.angle_gamma   90.00
#
_symmetry.space_group_name_H-M   'P 1'
#
loop_
_entity.id
_entity.type
_entity.pdbx_description
1 polymer ?
#
loop_
_entity_poly.entity_id
_entity_poly.type
_entity_poly.pdbx_seq_one_letter_code
_entity_poly.pdbx_strand_id
1 'polypeptide(L)'
;MSCHNGVVASGKPSRHLATSAGCERCHTTNAWTPARFDHAAVAAHTCSTCHNSVQAIGMPRTHIPTTQQCDTCHGTLAWKPARIDHSGFISGCAACHNNGGAVGLSPGHMLTRRDCATCHSFPDWSLIRFRHTSAAYPGAHRAALSCTSCHTSNTDQVPYPSAANAGTCAGCHAKDFKPAAHPKTVKGLTYTATELANCSGACHVYSDTTQSTITKSLPGPHHRVSDATFHR
;
A
#
# COMPACT_ATOMS: atom_id res chain seq x y z
N MET A 1 21.42 49.31 -23.79
CA MET A 1 20.73 49.80 -22.56
C MET A 1 21.64 50.84 -21.92
N SER A 2 21.47 52.14 -22.24
CA SER A 2 22.43 53.19 -21.81
C SER A 2 22.12 53.75 -20.41
N CYS A 3 20.87 53.78 -19.96
CA CYS A 3 20.51 54.33 -18.64
C CYS A 3 20.42 53.27 -17.53
N HIS A 4 19.93 52.06 -17.78
CA HIS A 4 19.75 51.03 -16.76
C HIS A 4 20.93 50.05 -16.69
N ASN A 5 22.14 50.60 -16.56
CA ASN A 5 23.41 49.86 -16.54
C ASN A 5 23.93 49.56 -15.13
N GLY A 6 23.15 49.85 -14.08
CA GLY A 6 23.57 49.70 -12.69
C GLY A 6 24.45 50.84 -12.17
N VAL A 7 24.82 51.81 -13.01
CA VAL A 7 25.59 53.01 -12.66
C VAL A 7 24.72 54.26 -12.72
N VAL A 8 23.95 54.45 -13.80
CA VAL A 8 23.07 55.61 -14.00
C VAL A 8 21.68 55.35 -13.40
N ALA A 9 21.13 54.16 -13.64
CA ALA A 9 19.90 53.67 -13.02
C ALA A 9 20.01 52.16 -12.78
N SER A 10 19.21 51.65 -11.84
CA SER A 10 19.19 50.23 -11.48
C SER A 10 19.00 49.35 -12.73
N GLY A 11 19.95 48.45 -12.94
CA GLY A 11 19.90 47.41 -13.97
C GLY A 11 19.26 46.12 -13.46
N LYS A 12 19.51 45.01 -14.16
CA LYS A 12 19.06 43.67 -13.73
C LYS A 12 19.78 43.27 -12.42
N PRO A 13 19.07 42.99 -11.31
CA PRO A 13 19.69 42.54 -10.07
C PRO A 13 20.30 41.13 -10.23
N SER A 14 21.18 40.74 -9.31
CA SER A 14 21.85 39.42 -9.34
C SER A 14 20.90 38.21 -9.30
N ARG A 15 19.68 38.39 -8.78
CA ARG A 15 18.61 37.38 -8.76
C ARG A 15 17.64 37.47 -9.95
N HIS A 16 17.93 38.31 -10.94
CA HIS A 16 17.13 38.40 -12.16
C HIS A 16 17.33 37.14 -13.02
N LEU A 17 16.27 36.65 -13.65
CA LEU A 17 16.35 35.54 -14.61
C LEU A 17 17.32 35.90 -15.75
N ALA A 18 18.25 35.00 -16.07
CA ALA A 18 19.15 35.20 -17.20
C ALA A 18 18.34 35.24 -18.51
N THR A 19 18.28 36.41 -19.16
CA THR A 19 17.55 36.59 -20.42
C THR A 19 18.17 37.72 -21.26
N SER A 20 18.22 37.50 -22.57
CA SER A 20 18.56 38.50 -23.58
C SER A 20 17.33 39.24 -24.13
N ALA A 21 16.12 38.85 -23.71
CA ALA A 21 14.89 39.49 -24.15
C ALA A 21 14.81 40.96 -23.69
N GLY A 22 14.10 41.77 -24.48
CA GLY A 22 13.75 43.15 -24.12
C GLY A 22 12.92 43.21 -22.83
N CYS A 23 13.09 44.28 -22.06
CA CYS A 23 12.48 44.46 -20.73
C CYS A 23 10.95 44.40 -20.78
N GLU A 24 10.36 44.94 -21.85
CA GLU A 24 8.93 45.03 -22.13
C GLU A 24 8.25 43.66 -22.28
N ARG A 25 9.01 42.59 -22.52
CA ARG A 25 8.45 41.23 -22.55
C ARG A 25 8.03 40.72 -21.18
N CYS A 26 8.58 41.28 -20.12
CA CYS A 26 8.34 40.85 -18.74
C CYS A 26 7.78 41.98 -17.86
N HIS A 27 8.10 43.23 -18.16
CA HIS A 27 7.75 44.40 -17.37
C HIS A 27 6.86 45.36 -18.15
N THR A 28 5.99 46.07 -17.44
CA THR A 28 5.23 47.19 -17.99
C THR A 28 5.64 48.47 -17.27
N THR A 29 5.51 49.62 -17.93
CA THR A 29 5.81 50.92 -17.32
C THR A 29 4.82 51.29 -16.21
N ASN A 30 3.58 50.81 -16.31
CA ASN A 30 2.53 51.06 -15.30
C ASN A 30 2.62 50.12 -14.10
N ALA A 31 3.23 48.94 -14.26
CA ALA A 31 3.47 47.96 -13.21
C ALA A 31 4.75 47.18 -13.52
N TRP A 32 5.87 47.64 -12.95
CA TRP A 32 7.17 47.03 -13.17
C TRP A 32 7.32 45.71 -12.39
N THR A 33 6.68 45.60 -11.23
CA THR A 33 6.66 44.38 -10.40
C THR A 33 5.22 43.99 -10.03
N PRO A 34 4.88 42.68 -10.05
CA PRO A 34 5.71 41.56 -10.49
C PRO A 34 5.84 41.49 -12.03
N ALA A 35 6.96 40.95 -12.48
CA ALA A 35 7.17 40.64 -13.89
C ALA A 35 6.21 39.51 -14.35
N ARG A 36 5.85 39.51 -15.64
CA ARG A 36 5.14 38.38 -16.27
C ARG A 36 6.14 37.36 -16.77
N PHE A 37 5.81 36.08 -16.59
CA PHE A 37 6.59 34.96 -17.08
C PHE A 37 5.67 33.89 -17.65
N ASP A 38 5.99 33.42 -18.86
CA ASP A 38 5.22 32.39 -19.56
C ASP A 38 5.93 31.03 -19.44
N HIS A 39 5.34 30.12 -18.66
CA HIS A 39 5.86 28.77 -18.49
C HIS A 39 5.67 27.89 -19.73
N ALA A 40 4.75 28.23 -20.64
CA ALA A 40 4.55 27.47 -21.88
C ALA A 40 5.70 27.66 -22.88
N ALA A 41 6.47 28.75 -22.74
CA ALA A 41 7.65 29.02 -23.55
C ALA A 41 8.94 28.37 -23.01
N VAL A 42 8.87 27.67 -21.88
CA VAL A 42 10.03 26.96 -21.31
C VAL A 42 10.25 25.66 -22.05
N ALA A 43 11.51 25.37 -22.40
CA ALA A 43 11.86 24.11 -23.04
C ALA A 43 11.47 22.91 -22.16
N ALA A 44 11.00 21.85 -22.80
CA ALA A 44 10.72 20.59 -22.10
C ALA A 44 11.99 20.10 -21.38
N HIS A 45 11.81 19.48 -20.23
CA HIS A 45 12.86 18.87 -19.43
C HIS A 45 13.95 19.84 -18.97
N THR A 46 13.65 21.12 -18.77
CA THR A 46 14.60 22.10 -18.19
C THR A 46 14.10 22.73 -16.88
N CYS A 47 13.00 22.24 -16.29
CA CYS A 47 12.37 22.85 -15.11
C CYS A 47 13.34 23.01 -13.92
N SER A 48 14.16 21.98 -13.67
CA SER A 48 15.12 21.94 -12.55
C SER A 48 16.27 22.94 -12.68
N THR A 49 16.50 23.52 -13.85
CA THR A 49 17.51 24.59 -14.03
C THR A 49 17.16 25.83 -13.22
N CYS A 50 15.86 26.10 -13.03
CA CYS A 50 15.34 27.21 -12.22
C CYS A 50 14.74 26.72 -10.89
N HIS A 51 13.98 25.62 -10.89
CA HIS A 51 13.33 25.06 -9.70
C HIS A 51 14.29 24.17 -8.88
N ASN A 52 15.37 24.78 -8.41
CA ASN A 52 16.49 24.13 -7.71
C ASN A 52 16.59 24.52 -6.22
N SER A 53 15.53 25.10 -5.66
CA SER A 53 15.49 25.64 -4.28
C SER A 53 16.43 26.82 -4.01
N VAL A 54 17.11 27.34 -5.05
CA VAL A 54 17.94 28.55 -4.98
C VAL A 54 17.30 29.69 -5.76
N GLN A 55 16.99 29.45 -7.04
CA GLN A 55 16.41 30.45 -7.94
C GLN A 55 14.88 30.48 -7.84
N ALA A 56 14.25 29.31 -7.83
CA ALA A 56 12.83 29.14 -7.62
C ALA A 56 12.55 27.96 -6.67
N ILE A 57 11.31 27.90 -6.19
CA ILE A 57 10.85 26.85 -5.27
C ILE A 57 11.08 25.48 -5.93
N GLY A 58 11.88 24.62 -5.28
CA GLY A 58 12.10 23.24 -5.73
C GLY A 58 11.06 22.26 -5.17
N MET A 59 11.41 20.97 -5.18
CA MET A 59 10.55 19.93 -4.62
C MET A 59 10.43 20.05 -3.09
N PRO A 60 9.21 20.09 -2.52
CA PRO A 60 9.03 20.06 -1.07
C PRO A 60 9.41 18.69 -0.49
N ARG A 61 9.63 18.62 0.82
CA ARG A 61 9.95 17.36 1.53
C ARG A 61 8.87 16.28 1.38
N THR A 62 7.63 16.68 1.12
CA THR A 62 6.48 15.80 0.89
C THR A 62 6.31 15.40 -0.59
N HIS A 63 7.26 15.73 -1.47
CA HIS A 63 7.21 15.29 -2.85
C HIS A 63 7.51 13.78 -2.95
N ILE A 64 6.93 13.11 -3.95
CA ILE A 64 7.29 11.72 -4.25
C ILE A 64 8.79 11.64 -4.62
N PRO A 65 9.54 10.64 -4.15
CA PRO A 65 10.95 10.50 -4.52
C PRO A 65 11.08 10.30 -6.04
N THR A 66 11.77 11.20 -6.74
CA THR A 66 12.02 11.09 -8.18
C THR A 66 13.26 11.89 -8.59
N THR A 67 13.92 11.46 -9.66
CA THR A 67 14.99 12.19 -10.35
C THR A 67 14.54 12.68 -11.74
N GLN A 68 13.29 12.40 -12.13
CA GLN A 68 12.73 12.80 -13.41
C GLN A 68 12.44 14.32 -13.43
N GLN A 69 12.40 14.89 -14.64
CA GLN A 69 12.04 16.29 -14.81
C GLN A 69 10.55 16.53 -14.54
N CYS A 70 10.22 17.71 -14.02
CA CYS A 70 8.92 18.03 -13.45
C CYS A 70 7.77 17.85 -14.46
N ASP A 71 8.03 18.16 -15.73
CA ASP A 71 7.08 18.08 -16.84
C ASP A 71 6.70 16.65 -17.24
N THR A 72 7.38 15.64 -16.67
CA THR A 72 6.93 14.24 -16.74
C THR A 72 5.60 14.04 -16.03
N CYS A 73 5.37 14.78 -14.92
CA CYS A 73 4.20 14.61 -14.07
C CYS A 73 3.31 15.86 -14.02
N HIS A 74 3.89 17.05 -14.17
CA HIS A 74 3.22 18.33 -14.01
C HIS A 74 3.00 19.04 -15.35
N GLY A 75 1.83 19.64 -15.53
CA GLY A 75 1.59 20.56 -16.63
C GLY A 75 1.99 21.99 -16.28
N THR A 76 2.35 22.78 -17.28
CA THR A 76 2.64 24.23 -17.13
C THR A 76 1.36 25.07 -17.02
N LEU A 77 0.25 24.62 -17.62
CA LEU A 77 -1.08 25.26 -17.50
C LEU A 77 -1.80 24.89 -16.21
N ALA A 78 -1.63 23.66 -15.75
CA ALA A 78 -2.19 23.14 -14.50
C ALA A 78 -1.15 22.30 -13.77
N TRP A 79 -0.52 22.90 -12.76
CA TRP A 79 0.52 22.24 -11.99
C TRP A 79 -0.02 21.10 -11.11
N LYS A 80 -1.26 21.22 -10.62
CA LYS A 80 -1.94 20.19 -9.83
C LYS A 80 -3.29 19.81 -10.47
N PRO A 81 -3.70 18.54 -10.38
CA PRO A 81 -2.95 17.40 -9.85
C PRO A 81 -1.86 16.92 -10.82
N ALA A 82 -0.79 16.35 -10.29
CA ALA A 82 0.21 15.65 -11.11
C ALA A 82 -0.41 14.38 -11.74
N ARG A 83 0.06 14.00 -12.91
CA ARG A 83 -0.25 12.72 -13.56
C ARG A 83 0.90 11.75 -13.29
N ILE A 84 0.58 10.54 -12.83
CA ILE A 84 1.55 9.45 -12.64
C ILE A 84 1.03 8.24 -13.41
N ASP A 85 1.82 7.76 -14.37
CA ASP A 85 1.54 6.49 -15.04
C ASP A 85 1.99 5.33 -14.13
N HIS A 86 1.06 4.46 -13.76
CA HIS A 86 1.33 3.31 -12.91
C HIS A 86 1.73 2.05 -13.70
N SER A 87 1.62 2.08 -15.03
CA SER A 87 1.81 0.90 -15.90
C SER A 87 3.22 0.30 -15.85
N GLY A 88 4.24 1.11 -15.56
CA GLY A 88 5.63 0.68 -15.42
C GLY A 88 6.01 0.12 -14.04
N PHE A 89 5.11 0.15 -13.06
CA PHE A 89 5.44 -0.23 -11.67
C PHE A 89 4.94 -1.63 -11.33
N ILE A 90 5.81 -2.62 -11.54
CA ILE A 90 5.54 -4.03 -11.20
C ILE A 90 5.97 -4.41 -9.77
N SER A 91 6.74 -3.56 -9.09
CA SER A 91 7.23 -3.72 -7.72
C SER A 91 7.69 -2.38 -7.15
N GLY A 92 8.09 -2.34 -5.89
CA GLY A 92 8.67 -1.14 -5.26
C GLY A 92 7.63 -0.09 -4.87
N CYS A 93 6.35 -0.45 -4.76
CA CYS A 93 5.25 0.48 -4.49
C CYS A 93 5.49 1.31 -3.22
N ALA A 94 6.07 0.70 -2.19
CA ALA A 94 6.40 1.33 -0.92
C ALA A 94 7.42 2.48 -1.02
N ALA A 95 8.19 2.57 -2.11
CA ALA A 95 9.11 3.69 -2.32
C ALA A 95 8.37 5.03 -2.45
N CYS A 96 7.18 5.01 -3.05
CA CYS A 96 6.31 6.18 -3.22
C CYS A 96 5.20 6.22 -2.16
N HIS A 97 4.55 5.08 -1.91
CA HIS A 97 3.45 4.91 -0.96
C HIS A 97 3.97 4.75 0.48
N ASN A 98 4.61 5.81 0.99
CA ASN A 98 5.33 5.83 2.27
C ASN A 98 4.77 6.83 3.30
N ASN A 99 3.57 7.37 3.08
CA ASN A 99 2.97 8.45 3.86
C ASN A 99 3.73 9.79 3.85
N GLY A 100 4.80 9.91 3.06
CA GLY A 100 5.53 11.17 2.84
C GLY A 100 5.04 11.94 1.62
N GLY A 101 4.79 11.24 0.51
CA GLY A 101 4.32 11.85 -0.75
C GLY A 101 3.14 11.15 -1.41
N ALA A 102 2.93 9.87 -1.13
CA ALA A 102 1.70 9.16 -1.44
C ALA A 102 1.22 8.37 -0.22
N VAL A 103 -0.10 8.17 -0.14
CA VAL A 103 -0.73 7.40 0.94
C VAL A 103 -0.15 6.00 0.94
N GLY A 104 0.41 5.59 2.08
CA GLY A 104 0.96 4.26 2.28
C GLY A 104 -0.11 3.23 2.61
N LEU A 105 0.25 2.28 3.47
CA LEU A 105 -0.66 1.24 3.94
C LEU A 105 -1.89 1.87 4.62
N SER A 106 -3.08 1.44 4.21
CA SER A 106 -4.33 1.87 4.84
C SER A 106 -4.44 1.35 6.28
N PRO A 107 -5.18 2.05 7.16
CA PRO A 107 -5.51 1.52 8.49
C PRO A 107 -6.15 0.13 8.39
N GLY A 108 -5.63 -0.83 9.16
CA GLY A 108 -6.09 -2.23 9.12
C GLY A 108 -5.42 -3.12 8.07
N HIS A 109 -4.53 -2.59 7.23
CA HIS A 109 -3.67 -3.40 6.37
C HIS A 109 -2.67 -4.21 7.22
N MET A 110 -2.36 -5.44 6.80
CA MET A 110 -1.36 -6.26 7.48
C MET A 110 0.03 -5.58 7.48
N LEU A 111 0.77 -5.61 8.59
CA LEU A 111 2.15 -5.11 8.53
C LEU A 111 3.01 -6.14 7.79
N THR A 112 3.70 -5.70 6.75
CA THR A 112 4.50 -6.58 5.90
C THR A 112 5.73 -5.85 5.41
N ARG A 113 6.85 -6.57 5.33
CA ARG A 113 8.06 -6.10 4.63
C ARG A 113 8.15 -6.63 3.20
N ARG A 114 7.16 -7.42 2.76
CA ARG A 114 7.10 -7.96 1.40
C ARG A 114 6.69 -6.89 0.41
N ASP A 115 7.13 -7.08 -0.82
CA ASP A 115 6.69 -6.24 -1.93
C ASP A 115 5.17 -6.37 -2.13
N CYS A 116 4.50 -5.25 -2.35
CA CYS A 116 3.04 -5.18 -2.49
C CYS A 116 2.53 -6.06 -3.64
N ALA A 117 3.30 -6.21 -4.72
CA ALA A 117 2.94 -7.04 -5.88
C ALA A 117 2.89 -8.55 -5.56
N THR A 118 3.39 -8.96 -4.39
CA THR A 118 3.22 -10.33 -3.89
C THR A 118 1.75 -10.65 -3.61
N CYS A 119 0.97 -9.64 -3.19
CA CYS A 119 -0.42 -9.81 -2.75
C CYS A 119 -1.41 -9.06 -3.64
N HIS A 120 -1.04 -7.89 -4.15
CA HIS A 120 -1.90 -7.04 -4.96
C HIS A 120 -1.48 -7.08 -6.43
N SER A 121 -2.41 -6.75 -7.31
CA SER A 121 -2.13 -6.52 -8.73
C SER A 121 -2.72 -5.17 -9.11
N PHE A 122 -1.94 -4.30 -9.75
CA PHE A 122 -2.52 -3.11 -10.36
C PHE A 122 -3.22 -3.50 -11.68
N PRO A 123 -4.41 -2.96 -12.00
CA PRO A 123 -5.15 -1.93 -11.28
C PRO A 123 -6.07 -2.45 -10.16
N ASP A 124 -6.25 -3.76 -10.03
CA ASP A 124 -7.18 -4.37 -9.07
C ASP A 124 -6.53 -4.68 -7.70
N TRP A 125 -6.45 -3.65 -6.86
CA TRP A 125 -5.91 -3.77 -5.51
C TRP A 125 -6.83 -4.51 -4.53
N SER A 126 -8.10 -4.74 -4.89
CA SER A 126 -9.09 -5.41 -4.04
C SER A 126 -8.88 -6.93 -3.98
N LEU A 127 -8.27 -7.49 -5.04
CA LEU A 127 -7.90 -8.90 -5.10
C LEU A 127 -6.57 -9.13 -4.39
N ILE A 128 -6.65 -9.61 -3.15
CA ILE A 128 -5.51 -10.13 -2.42
C ILE A 128 -5.26 -11.57 -2.90
N ARG A 129 -4.21 -11.78 -3.70
CA ARG A 129 -3.73 -13.12 -4.11
C ARG A 129 -2.80 -13.72 -3.05
N PHE A 130 -3.26 -13.72 -1.79
CA PHE A 130 -2.50 -14.34 -0.71
C PHE A 130 -2.62 -15.87 -0.83
N ARG A 131 -1.48 -16.51 -1.08
CA ARG A 131 -1.34 -17.98 -1.03
C ARG A 131 -0.36 -18.33 0.07
N HIS A 132 -0.68 -19.34 0.86
CA HIS A 132 0.25 -19.93 1.80
C HIS A 132 1.31 -20.71 1.01
N THR A 133 2.50 -20.13 0.84
CA THR A 133 3.56 -20.70 -0.01
C THR A 133 4.51 -21.68 0.71
N SER A 134 4.29 -21.94 2.00
CA SER A 134 5.09 -22.92 2.74
C SER A 134 4.84 -24.31 2.19
N ALA A 135 5.90 -25.08 1.90
CA ALA A 135 5.79 -26.48 1.50
C ALA A 135 5.09 -27.37 2.55
N ALA A 136 5.01 -26.89 3.80
CA ALA A 136 4.28 -27.54 4.88
C ALA A 136 2.78 -27.22 4.88
N TYR A 137 2.29 -26.40 3.93
CA TYR A 137 0.88 -26.05 3.79
C TYR A 137 0.25 -26.67 2.53
N PRO A 138 -0.96 -27.24 2.61
CA PRO A 138 -1.70 -27.51 3.85
C PRO A 138 -1.07 -28.68 4.63
N GLY A 139 -0.96 -28.53 5.95
CA GLY A 139 -0.54 -29.64 6.81
C GLY A 139 -1.67 -30.63 7.09
N ALA A 140 -1.34 -31.79 7.66
CA ALA A 140 -2.30 -32.88 7.87
C ALA A 140 -3.22 -32.74 9.10
N HIS A 141 -3.21 -31.60 9.83
CA HIS A 141 -3.98 -31.30 11.07
C HIS A 141 -4.10 -32.43 12.11
N ARG A 142 -3.28 -33.47 12.06
CA ARG A 142 -3.21 -34.51 13.11
C ARG A 142 -2.76 -33.91 14.46
N ALA A 143 -2.16 -32.72 14.41
CA ALA A 143 -1.89 -31.84 15.53
C ALA A 143 -2.32 -30.41 15.15
N ALA A 144 -2.65 -29.59 16.15
CA ALA A 144 -2.93 -28.17 15.96
C ALA A 144 -1.69 -27.47 15.37
N LEU A 145 -1.81 -26.95 14.14
CA LEU A 145 -0.74 -26.17 13.52
C LEU A 145 -0.72 -24.78 14.17
N SER A 146 0.44 -24.34 14.65
CA SER A 146 0.63 -22.96 15.09
C SER A 146 1.15 -22.10 13.94
N CYS A 147 0.90 -20.80 13.96
CA CYS A 147 1.48 -19.87 12.98
C CYS A 147 3.02 -19.98 12.96
N THR A 148 3.64 -20.12 14.13
CA THR A 148 5.09 -20.27 14.31
C THR A 148 5.67 -21.55 13.71
N SER A 149 4.83 -22.54 13.39
CA SER A 149 5.26 -23.79 12.73
C SER A 149 5.76 -23.55 11.30
N CYS A 150 5.26 -22.51 10.63
CA CYS A 150 5.72 -22.08 9.29
C CYS A 150 6.39 -20.70 9.31
N HIS A 151 6.04 -19.85 10.27
CA HIS A 151 6.60 -18.52 10.50
C HIS A 151 7.72 -18.58 11.56
N THR A 152 8.81 -19.28 11.23
CA THR A 152 9.94 -19.51 12.15
C THR A 152 10.90 -18.32 12.26
N SER A 153 10.85 -17.38 11.31
CA SER A 153 11.83 -16.29 11.22
C SER A 153 11.30 -14.95 10.71
N ASN A 154 10.05 -14.84 10.23
CA ASN A 154 9.60 -13.57 9.68
C ASN A 154 9.18 -12.63 10.82
N THR A 155 9.92 -11.54 10.96
CA THR A 155 9.60 -10.40 11.83
C THR A 155 8.36 -9.62 11.36
N ASP A 156 7.59 -10.18 10.42
CA ASP A 156 6.32 -9.63 9.94
C ASP A 156 5.28 -9.81 11.06
N GLN A 157 4.79 -8.70 11.59
CA GLN A 157 3.71 -8.69 12.57
C GLN A 157 2.38 -8.70 11.82
N VAL A 158 1.64 -9.81 11.85
CA VAL A 158 0.31 -9.86 11.25
C VAL A 158 -0.70 -9.35 12.28
N PRO A 159 -1.35 -8.18 12.09
CA PRO A 159 -2.50 -7.80 12.89
C PRO A 159 -3.65 -8.77 12.58
N TYR A 160 -4.16 -9.46 13.60
CA TYR A 160 -5.24 -10.41 13.45
C TYR A 160 -6.59 -9.68 13.49
N PRO A 161 -7.45 -9.82 12.46
CA PRO A 161 -8.82 -9.29 12.50
C PRO A 161 -9.60 -9.74 13.74
N SER A 162 -9.36 -10.98 14.20
CA SER A 162 -9.84 -11.46 15.50
C SER A 162 -8.69 -11.47 16.50
N ALA A 163 -8.61 -10.42 17.33
CA ALA A 163 -7.61 -10.35 18.40
C ALA A 163 -7.70 -11.53 19.38
N ALA A 164 -8.92 -12.03 19.64
CA ALA A 164 -9.16 -13.19 20.51
C ALA A 164 -8.53 -14.49 19.98
N ASN A 165 -8.26 -14.58 18.68
CA ASN A 165 -7.71 -15.74 18.02
C ASN A 165 -6.33 -15.44 17.39
N ALA A 166 -5.64 -14.42 17.90
CA ALA A 166 -4.31 -14.06 17.42
C ALA A 166 -3.34 -15.25 17.52
N GLY A 167 -2.59 -15.52 16.44
CA GLY A 167 -1.67 -16.65 16.37
C GLY A 167 -2.29 -17.98 15.99
N THR A 168 -3.55 -17.99 15.54
CA THR A 168 -4.28 -19.18 15.07
C THR A 168 -4.89 -18.96 13.68
N CYS A 169 -5.34 -20.03 13.02
CA CYS A 169 -6.03 -19.95 11.73
C CYS A 169 -7.27 -19.02 11.79
N ALA A 170 -8.05 -19.10 12.86
CA ALA A 170 -9.24 -18.29 13.10
C ALA A 170 -8.93 -16.81 13.34
N GLY A 171 -7.67 -16.47 13.68
CA GLY A 171 -7.23 -15.08 13.77
C GLY A 171 -7.53 -14.29 12.49
N CYS A 172 -7.41 -14.95 11.33
CA CYS A 172 -7.76 -14.39 10.02
C CYS A 172 -9.07 -14.97 9.44
N HIS A 173 -9.36 -16.26 9.66
CA HIS A 173 -10.44 -16.98 9.00
C HIS A 173 -11.70 -17.21 9.85
N ALA A 174 -11.85 -16.57 11.02
CA ALA A 174 -13.03 -16.77 11.88
C ALA A 174 -14.36 -16.46 11.16
N LYS A 175 -14.37 -15.55 10.18
CA LYS A 175 -15.57 -15.22 9.39
C LYS A 175 -15.96 -16.30 8.39
N ASP A 176 -15.00 -17.13 7.99
CA ASP A 176 -15.21 -18.22 7.04
C ASP A 176 -15.69 -19.52 7.74
N PHE A 177 -15.69 -19.52 9.07
CA PHE A 177 -16.12 -20.67 9.87
C PHE A 177 -17.61 -20.94 9.69
N LYS A 178 -17.97 -22.18 9.38
CA LYS A 178 -19.36 -22.64 9.22
C LYS A 178 -19.75 -23.53 10.40
N PRO A 179 -20.50 -23.02 11.41
CA PRO A 179 -20.86 -23.79 12.60
C PRO A 179 -21.65 -25.06 12.27
N ALA A 180 -22.55 -25.00 11.28
CA ALA A 180 -23.37 -26.13 10.87
C ALA A 180 -22.55 -27.33 10.35
N ALA A 181 -21.35 -27.08 9.82
CA ALA A 181 -20.44 -28.15 9.38
C ALA A 181 -19.69 -28.82 10.55
N HIS A 182 -19.76 -28.25 11.76
CA HIS A 182 -18.99 -28.68 12.93
C HIS A 182 -19.90 -28.93 14.15
N PRO A 183 -20.77 -29.94 14.10
CA PRO A 183 -21.59 -30.31 15.25
C PRO A 183 -20.72 -30.86 16.39
N LYS A 184 -21.00 -30.39 17.61
CA LYS A 184 -20.40 -30.88 18.85
C LYS A 184 -21.25 -31.97 19.48
N THR A 185 -22.57 -31.81 19.51
CA THR A 185 -23.48 -32.81 20.09
C THR A 185 -24.64 -33.14 19.17
N VAL A 186 -25.22 -34.33 19.37
CA VAL A 186 -26.44 -34.77 18.66
C VAL A 186 -27.66 -33.91 19.00
N LYS A 187 -27.60 -33.12 20.08
CA LYS A 187 -28.66 -32.20 20.51
C LYS A 187 -28.57 -30.82 19.84
N GLY A 188 -27.79 -30.70 18.77
CA GLY A 188 -27.71 -29.49 17.95
C GLY A 188 -26.70 -28.44 18.42
N LEU A 189 -25.86 -28.75 19.41
CA LEU A 189 -24.77 -27.85 19.79
C LEU A 189 -23.65 -27.94 18.75
N THR A 190 -23.13 -26.81 18.30
CA THR A 190 -22.00 -26.72 17.35
C THR A 190 -20.76 -26.14 18.01
N TYR A 191 -19.58 -26.44 17.49
CA TYR A 191 -18.35 -25.75 17.88
C TYR A 191 -18.37 -24.29 17.40
N THR A 192 -17.63 -23.43 18.09
CA THR A 192 -17.33 -22.06 17.64
C THR A 192 -15.98 -21.97 16.92
N ALA A 193 -15.77 -20.89 16.16
CA ALA A 193 -14.49 -20.62 15.52
C ALA A 193 -13.33 -20.51 16.52
N THR A 194 -13.59 -20.03 17.74
CA THR A 194 -12.60 -19.94 18.82
C THR A 194 -12.27 -21.31 19.41
N GLU A 195 -13.26 -22.17 19.60
CA GLU A 195 -13.01 -23.54 20.09
C GLU A 195 -12.22 -24.38 19.07
N LEU A 196 -12.39 -24.08 17.79
CA LEU A 196 -11.64 -24.69 16.68
C LEU A 196 -10.71 -23.68 16.02
N ALA A 197 -10.00 -22.88 16.83
CA ALA A 197 -9.20 -21.76 16.33
C ALA A 197 -8.14 -22.16 15.30
N ASN A 198 -7.60 -23.38 15.37
CA ASN A 198 -6.65 -23.92 14.39
C ASN A 198 -7.28 -24.92 13.40
N CYS A 199 -8.61 -24.89 13.29
CA CYS A 199 -9.40 -25.80 12.45
C CYS A 199 -9.10 -27.29 12.71
N SER A 200 -8.70 -27.62 13.94
CA SER A 200 -8.39 -28.96 14.43
C SER A 200 -9.26 -29.29 15.65
N GLY A 201 -9.71 -30.53 15.78
CA GLY A 201 -10.33 -31.03 17.02
C GLY A 201 -11.81 -31.42 16.94
N ALA A 202 -12.52 -31.14 15.84
CA ALA A 202 -13.92 -31.55 15.63
C ALA A 202 -14.05 -32.96 15.02
N CYS A 203 -13.35 -33.94 15.59
CA CYS A 203 -13.32 -35.30 15.03
C CYS A 203 -14.57 -36.13 15.38
N HIS A 204 -15.28 -35.75 16.44
CA HIS A 204 -16.37 -36.53 17.03
C HIS A 204 -17.59 -35.67 17.38
N VAL A 205 -18.77 -36.28 17.30
CA VAL A 205 -20.04 -35.76 17.82
C VAL A 205 -20.41 -36.54 19.05
N TYR A 206 -20.75 -35.85 20.13
CA TYR A 206 -21.03 -36.43 21.44
C TYR A 206 -22.52 -36.50 21.77
N SER A 207 -22.90 -37.35 22.71
CA SER A 207 -24.29 -37.46 23.20
C SER A 207 -24.78 -36.16 23.85
N ASP A 208 -23.88 -35.47 24.53
CA ASP A 208 -24.12 -34.29 25.34
C ASP A 208 -22.83 -33.49 25.55
N THR A 209 -22.90 -32.47 26.40
CA THR A 209 -21.81 -31.53 26.66
C THR A 209 -20.69 -32.09 27.53
N THR A 210 -20.87 -33.26 28.17
CA THR A 210 -19.82 -33.91 28.97
C THR A 210 -18.71 -34.50 28.11
N GLN A 211 -18.98 -34.70 26.80
CA GLN A 211 -18.05 -35.26 25.83
C GLN A 211 -17.46 -36.63 26.23
N SER A 212 -18.18 -37.38 27.08
CA SER A 212 -17.78 -38.70 27.57
C SER A 212 -18.12 -39.83 26.58
N THR A 213 -19.19 -39.66 25.80
CA THR A 213 -19.70 -40.68 24.88
C THR A 213 -19.73 -40.15 23.45
N ILE A 214 -18.96 -40.79 22.57
CA ILE A 214 -18.94 -40.51 21.13
C ILE A 214 -20.12 -41.23 20.48
N THR A 215 -20.92 -40.47 19.73
CA THR A 215 -22.08 -40.99 18.98
C THR A 215 -21.79 -41.13 17.49
N LYS A 216 -20.93 -40.26 16.95
CA LYS A 216 -20.52 -40.27 15.56
C LYS A 216 -19.09 -39.78 15.44
N SER A 217 -18.28 -40.49 14.67
CA SER A 217 -17.00 -39.95 14.19
C SER A 217 -17.23 -39.26 12.86
N LEU A 218 -16.52 -38.15 12.63
CA LEU A 218 -16.56 -37.38 11.39
C LEU A 218 -15.26 -37.62 10.60
N PRO A 219 -15.05 -38.79 9.96
CA PRO A 219 -13.94 -38.96 9.04
C PRO A 219 -14.24 -38.24 7.72
N GLY A 220 -13.28 -37.50 7.17
CA GLY A 220 -13.47 -36.90 5.85
C GLY A 220 -12.38 -35.91 5.42
N PRO A 221 -12.26 -35.64 4.11
CA PRO A 221 -11.30 -34.69 3.54
C PRO A 221 -11.61 -33.23 3.87
N HIS A 222 -12.83 -32.92 4.33
CA HIS A 222 -13.24 -31.57 4.74
C HIS A 222 -12.46 -31.02 5.95
N HIS A 223 -11.69 -31.87 6.64
CA HIS A 223 -10.77 -31.48 7.72
C HIS A 223 -9.33 -31.23 7.23
N ARG A 224 -9.10 -31.26 5.91
CA ARG A 224 -7.85 -30.84 5.25
C ARG A 224 -8.11 -29.55 4.50
N VAL A 225 -8.00 -28.43 5.19
CA VAL A 225 -8.12 -27.13 4.55
C VAL A 225 -6.83 -26.78 3.81
N SER A 226 -6.96 -26.66 2.50
CA SER A 226 -5.97 -26.06 1.59
C SER A 226 -6.47 -24.72 1.08
N ASP A 227 -5.57 -23.91 0.55
CA ASP A 227 -5.92 -22.66 -0.16
C ASP A 227 -6.93 -22.92 -1.28
N ALA A 228 -6.86 -24.08 -1.94
CA ALA A 228 -7.75 -24.45 -3.04
C ALA A 228 -9.18 -24.79 -2.57
N THR A 229 -9.36 -25.12 -1.29
CA THR A 229 -10.65 -25.51 -0.69
C THR A 229 -11.24 -24.41 0.21
N PHE A 230 -10.44 -23.42 0.61
CA PHE A 230 -10.90 -22.20 1.26
C PHE A 230 -11.45 -21.25 0.18
N HIS A 231 -12.71 -21.44 -0.19
CA HIS A 231 -13.41 -20.50 -1.06
C HIS A 231 -13.96 -19.34 -0.22
N ARG A 232 -13.58 -18.11 -0.59
CA ARG A 232 -14.24 -16.88 -0.14
C ARG A 232 -15.67 -16.79 -0.69
#